data_AF-A0A8T5HA77-F1
#
_entry.id   AF-A0A8T5HA77-F1
#
_cell.length_a   1.000
_cell.length_b   1.000
_cell.length_c   1.000
_cell.angle_alpha   90.00
_cell.angle_beta   90.00
_cell.angle_gamma   90.00
#
_symmetry.space_group_name_H-M   'P 1'
#
loop_
_entity.id
_entity.type
_entity.pdbx_description
1 polymer ?
#
loop_
_entity_poly.entity_id
_entity_poly.type
_entity_poly.pdbx_seq_one_letter_code
_entity_poly.pdbx_strand_id
1 'polypeptide(L)'
;MSQRSTRVEKDVSKSAVNKLVVICVDRDDDVGEKTGITTPVIGRDACIEAAQRLALEDPEDADSNSIFAAIKTYEDLISKGYQVEVS
;
A
#
# COMPACT_ATOMS: atom_id res chain seq x y z
N MET A 1 -16.67 24.02 37.91
CA MET A 1 -15.37 23.95 37.19
C MET A 1 -14.63 22.71 37.67
N SER A 2 -13.95 21.85 36.92
CA SER A 2 -13.77 21.65 35.47
C SER A 2 -12.94 20.36 35.28
N GLN A 3 -13.27 19.25 35.95
CA GLN A 3 -12.35 18.09 35.98
C GLN A 3 -12.97 16.68 35.88
N ARG A 4 -14.30 16.54 35.72
CA ARG A 4 -14.91 15.21 35.50
C ARG A 4 -15.17 14.86 34.04
N SER A 5 -14.96 15.81 33.11
CA SER A 5 -15.23 15.66 31.68
C SER A 5 -14.07 15.04 30.87
N THR A 6 -12.88 14.88 31.47
CA THR A 6 -11.64 14.60 30.72
C THR A 6 -11.24 13.12 30.67
N ARG A 7 -11.95 12.20 31.36
CA ARG A 7 -11.67 10.75 31.24
C ARG A 7 -12.34 10.12 30.04
N VAL A 8 -13.58 10.53 29.73
CA VAL A 8 -14.32 9.99 28.58
C VAL A 8 -13.68 10.43 27.25
N GLU A 9 -13.09 11.62 27.19
CA GLU A 9 -12.30 12.10 26.03
C GLU A 9 -10.98 11.33 25.84
N LYS A 10 -10.43 10.72 26.90
CA LYS A 10 -9.20 9.91 26.83
C LYS A 10 -9.43 8.47 26.39
N ASP A 11 -10.63 7.95 26.59
CA ASP A 11 -10.96 6.54 26.30
C ASP A 11 -11.46 6.31 24.86
N VAL A 12 -11.56 7.36 24.03
CA VAL A 12 -12.05 7.30 22.63
C VAL A 12 -11.01 7.79 21.61
N SER A 13 -9.70 7.80 21.93
CA SER A 13 -8.68 7.77 20.86
C SER A 13 -8.55 6.31 20.36
N LYS A 14 -9.56 5.92 19.59
CA LYS A 14 -9.78 4.62 18.95
C LYS A 14 -8.48 3.91 18.55
N SER A 15 -8.37 2.64 18.93
CA SER A 15 -7.53 1.57 18.34
C SER A 15 -6.30 2.02 17.54
N ALA A 16 -5.11 1.79 18.09
CA ALA A 16 -3.80 2.19 17.59
C ALA A 16 -3.33 1.48 16.29
N VAL A 17 -4.18 1.38 15.28
CA VAL A 17 -3.75 1.03 13.91
C VAL A 17 -3.65 2.32 13.11
N ASN A 18 -2.67 3.16 13.48
CA ASN A 18 -2.33 4.36 12.71
C ASN A 18 -1.35 4.05 11.57
N LYS A 19 -0.73 2.86 11.59
CA LYS A 19 0.24 2.41 10.59
C LYS A 19 -0.29 1.17 9.89
N LEU A 20 -0.36 1.24 8.57
CA LEU A 20 -0.83 0.19 7.69
C LEU A 20 0.24 -0.11 6.65
N VAL A 21 0.24 -1.34 6.15
CA VAL A 21 1.02 -1.74 4.98
C VAL A 21 0.06 -2.39 4.01
N VAL A 22 0.13 -1.98 2.74
CA VAL A 22 -0.54 -2.65 1.63
C VAL A 22 0.53 -3.48 0.92
N ILE A 23 0.30 -4.79 0.79
CA ILE A 23 1.25 -5.71 0.15
C ILE A 23 0.57 -6.31 -1.08
N CYS A 24 1.17 -6.11 -2.25
CA CYS A 24 0.90 -6.89 -3.44
C CYS A 24 1.85 -8.10 -3.45
N VAL A 25 1.30 -9.31 -3.55
CA VAL A 25 2.09 -10.54 -3.54
C VAL A 25 2.08 -11.16 -4.92
N ASP A 26 3.22 -11.10 -5.58
CA ASP A 26 3.55 -11.86 -6.78
C ASP A 26 4.11 -13.22 -6.33
N ARG A 27 3.44 -14.31 -6.73
CA ARG A 27 3.73 -15.66 -6.22
C ARG A 27 4.69 -16.43 -7.13
N ASP A 28 4.61 -16.17 -8.41
CA ASP A 28 5.35 -16.79 -9.51
C ASP A 28 6.55 -15.97 -9.94
N ASP A 29 6.79 -14.81 -9.30
CA ASP A 29 7.92 -13.91 -9.56
C ASP A 29 7.87 -13.31 -10.96
N ASP A 30 6.67 -13.05 -11.49
CA ASP A 30 6.49 -12.43 -12.80
C ASP A 30 7.14 -11.04 -12.88
N VAL A 31 7.14 -10.27 -11.78
CA VAL A 31 7.85 -8.99 -11.67
C VAL A 31 9.36 -9.22 -11.85
N GLY A 32 9.94 -10.19 -11.14
CA GLY A 32 11.36 -10.48 -11.20
C GLY A 32 11.77 -11.05 -12.57
N GLU A 33 11.08 -12.09 -13.02
CA GLU A 33 11.38 -12.83 -14.23
C GLU A 33 11.16 -11.99 -15.50
N LYS A 34 10.07 -11.22 -15.60
CA LYS A 34 9.72 -10.48 -16.82
C LYS A 34 10.37 -9.11 -16.88
N THR A 35 10.53 -8.43 -15.73
CA THR A 35 11.02 -7.04 -15.72
C THR A 35 12.46 -6.90 -15.24
N GLY A 36 13.03 -7.90 -14.56
CA GLY A 36 14.36 -7.82 -13.94
C GLY A 36 14.42 -6.87 -12.74
N ILE A 37 13.28 -6.46 -12.19
CA ILE A 37 13.19 -5.66 -10.97
C ILE A 37 13.36 -6.59 -9.77
N THR A 38 14.24 -6.22 -8.84
CA THR A 38 14.43 -6.97 -7.59
C THR A 38 13.30 -6.67 -6.60
N THR A 39 12.61 -7.70 -6.13
CA THR A 39 11.60 -7.62 -5.08
C THR A 39 12.25 -7.75 -3.68
N PRO A 40 11.66 -7.17 -2.61
CA PRO A 40 10.42 -6.40 -2.59
C PRO A 40 10.61 -4.97 -3.15
N VAL A 41 9.60 -4.49 -3.87
CA VAL A 41 9.55 -3.12 -4.40
C VAL A 41 8.81 -2.26 -3.40
N ILE A 42 9.49 -1.34 -2.72
CA ILE A 42 8.90 -0.57 -1.62
C ILE A 42 8.66 0.89 -2.05
N GLY A 43 7.46 1.38 -1.77
CA GLY A 43 7.07 2.78 -1.95
C GLY A 43 6.27 3.02 -3.22
N ARG A 44 5.37 4.01 -3.14
CA ARG A 44 4.36 4.29 -4.19
C ARG A 44 4.97 4.41 -5.59
N ASP A 45 5.99 5.25 -5.75
CA ASP A 45 6.53 5.56 -7.07
C ASP A 45 7.33 4.37 -7.65
N ALA A 46 8.02 3.61 -6.80
CA ALA A 46 8.70 2.39 -7.22
C ALA A 46 7.70 1.31 -7.66
N CYS A 47 6.58 1.15 -6.94
CA CYS A 47 5.50 0.25 -7.37
C CYS A 47 4.87 0.69 -8.71
N ILE A 48 4.72 2.01 -8.94
CA ILE A 48 4.21 2.52 -10.23
C ILE A 48 5.16 2.16 -11.37
N GLU A 49 6.46 2.38 -11.18
CA GLU A 49 7.48 2.04 -12.18
C GLU A 49 7.48 0.53 -12.48
N ALA A 50 7.40 -0.31 -11.44
CA ALA A 50 7.34 -1.76 -11.59
C ALA A 50 6.09 -2.20 -12.36
N ALA A 51 4.92 -1.68 -12.01
CA ALA A 51 3.66 -1.97 -12.70
C ALA A 51 3.70 -1.54 -14.18
N GLN A 52 4.24 -0.35 -14.47
CA GLN A 52 4.39 0.15 -15.83
C GLN A 52 5.35 -0.72 -16.65
N ARG A 53 6.48 -1.12 -16.06
CA ARG A 53 7.45 -1.97 -16.74
C ARG A 53 6.86 -3.35 -17.04
N LEU A 54 6.17 -3.96 -16.07
CA LEU A 54 5.52 -5.25 -16.26
C LEU A 54 4.46 -5.17 -17.36
N ALA A 55 3.58 -4.15 -17.35
CA ALA A 55 2.58 -3.96 -18.39
C ALA A 55 3.16 -3.70 -19.79
N LEU A 56 4.38 -3.17 -19.88
CA LEU A 56 5.08 -2.96 -21.15
C LEU A 56 5.76 -4.24 -21.67
N GLU A 57 6.32 -5.05 -20.78
CA GLU A 57 6.97 -6.32 -21.11
C GLU A 57 5.94 -7.43 -21.42
N ASP A 58 4.89 -7.53 -20.62
CA ASP A 58 3.79 -8.50 -20.78
C ASP A 58 2.43 -7.84 -20.52
N PRO A 59 1.79 -7.27 -21.57
CA PRO A 59 0.50 -6.60 -21.43
C PRO A 59 -0.68 -7.55 -21.17
N GLU A 60 -0.52 -8.86 -21.35
CA GLU A 60 -1.55 -9.86 -21.06
C GLU A 60 -1.52 -10.30 -19.59
N ASP A 61 -0.45 -9.97 -18.86
CA ASP A 61 -0.28 -10.25 -17.45
C ASP A 61 -1.20 -9.41 -16.55
N ALA A 62 -1.92 -10.08 -15.66
CA ALA A 62 -2.81 -9.44 -14.69
C ALA A 62 -2.07 -8.81 -13.51
N ASP A 63 -0.81 -9.17 -13.24
CA ASP A 63 -0.06 -8.74 -12.06
C ASP A 63 0.26 -7.24 -12.07
N SER A 64 0.42 -6.65 -13.25
CA SER A 64 0.51 -5.20 -13.40
C SER A 64 -0.73 -4.50 -12.80
N ASN A 65 -1.93 -5.05 -13.00
CA ASN A 65 -3.17 -4.54 -12.43
C ASN A 65 -3.26 -4.76 -10.93
N SER A 66 -2.71 -5.87 -10.41
CA SER A 66 -2.62 -6.14 -8.98
C SER A 66 -1.79 -5.07 -8.26
N ILE A 67 -0.65 -4.68 -8.84
CA ILE A 67 0.21 -3.61 -8.30
C ILE A 67 -0.52 -2.25 -8.35
N PHE A 68 -1.19 -1.92 -9.47
CA PHE A 68 -2.00 -0.70 -9.55
C PHE A 68 -3.15 -0.67 -8.52
N ALA A 69 -3.78 -1.80 -8.23
CA ALA A 69 -4.81 -1.91 -7.21
C ALA A 69 -4.24 -1.68 -5.79
N ALA A 70 -3.02 -2.17 -5.52
CA ALA A 70 -2.33 -1.91 -4.26
C ALA A 70 -2.00 -0.42 -4.08
N ILE A 71 -1.50 0.25 -5.14
CA ILE A 71 -1.25 1.70 -5.14
C ILE A 71 -2.54 2.48 -4.87
N LYS A 72 -3.64 2.13 -5.55
CA LYS A 72 -4.94 2.77 -5.31
C LYS A 72 -5.39 2.59 -3.86
N THR A 73 -5.25 1.39 -3.30
CA THR A 73 -5.61 1.11 -1.91
C THR A 73 -4.75 1.94 -0.95
N TYR A 74 -3.45 2.07 -1.22
CA TYR A 74 -2.55 2.96 -0.50
C TYR A 74 -3.05 4.40 -0.52
N GLU A 75 -3.40 4.95 -1.69
CA GLU A 75 -3.88 6.33 -1.83
C GLU A 75 -5.21 6.55 -1.08
N ASP A 76 -6.14 5.60 -1.18
CA ASP A 76 -7.41 5.64 -0.47
C ASP A 76 -7.21 5.64 1.05
N LEU A 77 -6.23 4.90 1.58
CA LEU A 77 -5.90 4.88 3.00
C LEU A 77 -5.18 6.16 3.44
N ILE A 78 -4.25 6.68 2.66
CA ILE A 78 -3.62 7.99 2.90
C ILE A 78 -4.70 9.08 2.97
N SER A 79 -5.67 9.08 2.05
CA SER A 79 -6.77 10.07 2.04
C SER A 79 -7.66 10.03 3.29
N LYS A 80 -7.72 8.87 3.97
CA LYS A 80 -8.47 8.67 5.21
C LYS A 80 -7.66 9.04 6.47
N GLY A 81 -6.42 9.50 6.30
CA GLY A 81 -5.55 9.95 7.39
C GLY A 81 -4.71 8.84 8.05
N TYR A 82 -4.59 7.67 7.43
CA TYR A 82 -3.69 6.62 7.91
C TYR A 82 -2.24 6.91 7.48
N GLN A 83 -1.26 6.42 8.25
CA GLN A 83 0.12 6.30 7.79
C GLN A 83 0.25 4.95 7.10
N VAL A 84 0.60 4.95 5.82
CA VAL A 84 0.57 3.74 4.99
C VAL A 84 1.88 3.60 4.26
N GLU A 85 2.35 2.37 4.07
CA GLU A 85 3.39 2.01 3.10
C GLU A 85 2.81 1.00 2.11
N VAL A 86 3.32 1.01 0.89
CA VAL A 86 2.94 0.04 -0.15
C VAL A 86 4.18 -0.70 -0.59
N SER A 87 4.03 -2.01 -0.77
CA SER A 87 5.06 -2.90 -1.32
C SER A 87 4.45 -3.96 -2.23
#